data_AF-A0A838KTG7-F1
#
_entry.id   AF-A0A838KTG7-F1
#
_cell.length_a   1.000
_cell.length_b   1.000
_cell.length_c   1.000
_cell.angle_alpha   90.00
_cell.angle_beta   90.00
_cell.angle_gamma   90.00
#
_symmetry.space_group_name_H-M   'P 1'
#
loop_
_entity.id
_entity.type
_entity.pdbx_description
1 polymer ?
#
loop_
_entity_poly.entity_id
_entity_poly.type
_entity_poly.pdbx_seq_one_letter_code
_entity_poly.pdbx_strand_id
1 'polypeptide(L)'
;MAEGEGQLTQGSGILNRLPVTYAGRLENASGETSLEELVAAAHAACYAMALSNVLAENDTPPERLTVDAGYTLDNEHFKLTALMFPLWYRSSARCPQS
;
A
#
# COMPACT_ATOMS: atom_id res chain seq x y z
N MET A 1 -16.53 1.46 -25.69
CA MET A 1 -15.79 2.20 -24.65
C MET A 1 -16.29 1.66 -23.32
N ALA A 2 -15.40 1.22 -22.45
CA ALA A 2 -15.82 0.73 -21.14
C ALA A 2 -16.11 1.96 -20.28
N GLU A 3 -17.39 2.33 -20.20
CA GLU A 3 -17.89 3.40 -19.33
C GLU A 3 -18.41 2.77 -18.04
N GLY A 4 -18.01 3.36 -16.91
CA GLY A 4 -18.43 2.92 -15.60
C GLY A 4 -17.96 3.90 -14.55
N GLU A 5 -18.89 4.35 -13.71
CA GLU A 5 -18.63 5.27 -12.60
C GLU A 5 -19.38 4.78 -11.36
N GLY A 6 -18.85 5.13 -10.19
CA GLY A 6 -19.42 4.73 -8.92
C GLY A 6 -18.85 5.54 -7.77
N GLN A 7 -19.25 5.19 -6.55
CA GLN A 7 -18.74 5.81 -5.34
C GLN A 7 -18.33 4.73 -4.34
N LEU A 8 -17.12 4.85 -3.81
CA LEU A 8 -16.62 4.01 -2.72
C LEU A 8 -16.96 4.66 -1.38
N THR A 9 -17.57 3.88 -0.49
CA THR A 9 -17.82 4.26 0.90
C THR A 9 -17.34 3.14 1.80
N GLN A 10 -16.58 3.49 2.83
CA GLN A 10 -16.06 2.56 3.81
C GLN A 10 -16.84 2.68 5.12
N GLY A 11 -17.13 1.57 5.78
CA GLY A 11 -17.97 1.53 6.99
C GLY A 11 -17.43 2.35 8.16
N SER A 12 -16.12 2.62 8.21
CA SER A 12 -15.50 3.47 9.22
C SER A 12 -15.62 4.98 8.95
N GLY A 13 -16.08 5.37 7.76
CA GLY A 13 -16.23 6.78 7.36
C GLY A 13 -14.94 7.47 6.88
N ILE A 14 -13.78 6.78 6.91
CA ILE A 14 -12.50 7.33 6.43
C ILE A 14 -12.56 7.64 4.93
N LEU A 15 -13.17 6.75 4.16
CA LEU A 15 -13.53 6.99 2.76
C LEU A 15 -15.04 7.16 2.69
N ASN A 16 -15.49 8.36 2.33
CA ASN A 16 -16.90 8.68 2.23
C ASN A 16 -17.19 9.25 0.84
N ARG A 17 -17.97 8.52 0.05
CA ARG A 17 -18.37 8.91 -1.31
C ARG A 17 -17.18 9.32 -2.19
N LEU A 18 -16.09 8.55 -2.14
CA LEU A 18 -14.97 8.73 -3.05
C LEU A 18 -15.43 8.35 -4.47
N PRO A 19 -15.50 9.29 -5.42
CA PRO A 19 -15.89 8.98 -6.79
C PRO A 19 -14.82 8.09 -7.43
N VAL A 20 -15.25 7.04 -8.12
CA VAL A 20 -14.37 6.12 -8.84
C VAL A 20 -14.90 5.97 -10.26
N THR A 21 -14.01 6.06 -11.24
CA THR A 21 -14.37 5.93 -12.65
C THR A 21 -13.48 4.88 -13.31
N TYR A 22 -14.01 4.20 -14.32
CA TYR A 22 -13.24 3.27 -15.13
C TYR A 22 -12.08 3.98 -15.84
N ALA A 23 -12.32 5.20 -16.33
CA ALA A 23 -11.30 6.06 -16.92
C ALA A 23 -10.16 6.36 -15.94
N GLY A 24 -10.47 6.82 -14.71
CA GLY A 24 -9.45 7.08 -13.68
C GLY A 24 -8.72 5.83 -13.17
N ARG A 25 -9.20 4.64 -13.51
CA ARG A 25 -8.54 3.36 -13.22
C ARG A 25 -7.62 2.88 -14.35
N LEU A 26 -7.91 3.26 -15.60
CA LEU A 26 -7.16 2.82 -16.80
C LEU A 26 -6.15 3.88 -17.25
N GLU A 27 -6.53 5.14 -17.17
CA GLU A 27 -5.66 6.28 -17.37
C GLU A 27 -4.94 6.52 -16.04
N ASN A 28 -3.61 6.42 -16.03
CA ASN A 28 -2.77 6.81 -14.88
C ASN A 28 -3.05 8.29 -14.57
N ALA A 29 -4.10 8.55 -13.79
CA ALA A 29 -4.50 9.88 -13.35
C ALA A 29 -3.40 10.38 -12.44
N SER A 30 -2.45 11.08 -13.04
CA SER A 30 -1.29 11.63 -12.35
C SER A 30 -1.80 12.68 -11.36
N GLY A 31 -2.07 12.24 -10.12
CA GLY A 31 -2.52 13.09 -9.02
C GLY A 31 -3.90 12.75 -8.42
N GLU A 32 -4.69 11.83 -9.00
CA GLU A 32 -5.93 11.36 -8.37
C GLU A 32 -5.72 10.01 -7.69
N THR A 33 -6.30 9.83 -6.50
CA THR A 33 -6.20 8.59 -5.74
C THR A 33 -6.83 7.44 -6.50
N SER A 34 -5.98 6.56 -7.06
CA SER A 34 -6.43 5.36 -7.77
C SER A 34 -6.83 4.26 -6.80
N LEU A 35 -7.67 3.33 -7.26
CA LEU A 35 -8.03 2.16 -6.46
C LEU A 35 -6.80 1.28 -6.16
N GLU A 36 -5.88 1.20 -7.12
CA GLU A 36 -4.59 0.52 -7.01
C GLU A 36 -3.72 1.15 -5.91
N GLU A 37 -3.69 2.48 -5.80
CA GLU A 37 -2.98 3.19 -4.74
C GLU A 37 -3.62 2.92 -3.35
N LEU A 38 -4.95 2.87 -3.26
CA LEU A 38 -5.63 2.54 -2.00
C LEU A 38 -5.30 1.12 -1.53
N VAL A 39 -5.33 0.15 -2.44
CA VAL A 39 -4.98 -1.25 -2.12
C VAL A 39 -3.48 -1.37 -1.80
N ALA A 40 -2.62 -0.61 -2.51
CA ALA A 40 -1.20 -0.52 -2.21
C ALA A 40 -0.94 -0.04 -0.79
N ALA A 41 -1.55 1.09 -0.42
CA ALA A 41 -1.39 1.69 0.90
C ALA A 41 -1.87 0.76 2.02
N ALA A 42 -3.03 0.12 1.84
CA ALA A 42 -3.58 -0.83 2.81
C ALA A 42 -2.63 -2.03 3.00
N HIS A 43 -2.10 -2.58 1.92
CA HIS A 43 -1.19 -3.72 2.00
C HIS A 43 0.17 -3.34 2.60
N ALA A 44 0.73 -2.20 2.20
CA ALA A 44 1.98 -1.68 2.76
C ALA A 44 1.87 -1.48 4.28
N ALA A 45 0.75 -0.93 4.75
CA ALA A 45 0.50 -0.75 6.18
C ALA A 45 0.45 -2.09 6.94
N CYS A 46 -0.30 -3.08 6.42
CA CYS A 46 -0.38 -4.41 7.02
C CYS A 46 0.99 -5.10 7.08
N TYR A 47 1.76 -5.04 5.98
CA TYR A 47 3.09 -5.62 5.94
C TYR A 47 4.06 -4.91 6.89
N ALA A 48 4.04 -3.58 6.94
CA ALA A 48 4.86 -2.81 7.86
C ALA A 48 4.59 -3.21 9.33
N MET A 49 3.32 -3.38 9.70
CA MET A 49 2.94 -3.83 11.04
C MET A 49 3.46 -5.25 11.32
N ALA A 50 3.24 -6.19 10.40
CA ALA A 50 3.70 -7.56 10.54
C ALA A 50 5.23 -7.65 10.66
N LEU A 51 5.96 -6.95 9.79
CA LEU A 51 7.43 -6.90 9.83
C LEU A 51 7.94 -6.27 11.12
N SER A 52 7.29 -5.20 11.60
CA SER A 52 7.66 -4.58 12.88
C SER A 52 7.51 -5.55 14.06
N ASN A 53 6.46 -6.39 14.04
CA ASN A 53 6.27 -7.41 15.05
C ASN A 53 7.38 -8.47 15.02
N VAL A 54 7.71 -9.00 13.84
CA VAL A 54 8.79 -10.00 13.70
C VAL A 54 10.14 -9.44 14.16
N LEU A 55 10.46 -8.20 13.81
CA LEU A 55 11.70 -7.54 14.26
C LEU A 55 11.74 -7.35 15.78
N ALA A 56 10.62 -6.99 16.39
CA ALA A 56 10.52 -6.89 17.84
C ALA A 56 10.67 -8.25 18.54
N GLU A 57 10.13 -9.32 17.98
CA GLU A 57 10.30 -10.71 18.47
C GLU A 57 11.76 -11.19 18.40
N ASN A 58 12.58 -10.57 17.54
CA ASN A 58 14.00 -10.88 17.37
C ASN A 58 14.91 -9.84 18.09
N ASP A 59 14.42 -9.22 19.16
CA ASP A 59 15.16 -8.24 19.98
C ASP A 59 15.72 -7.02 19.19
N THR A 60 15.16 -6.75 18.00
CA THR A 60 15.58 -5.67 17.11
C THR A 60 14.41 -4.78 16.70
N PRO A 61 13.65 -4.19 17.65
CA PRO A 61 12.50 -3.37 17.29
C PRO A 61 12.90 -2.21 16.37
N PRO A 62 12.17 -1.97 15.27
CA PRO A 62 12.46 -0.85 14.37
C PRO A 62 12.10 0.49 15.04
N GLU A 63 12.98 1.48 14.95
CA GLU A 63 12.63 2.86 15.35
C GLU A 63 11.73 3.52 14.30
N ARG A 64 11.95 3.18 13.02
CA ARG A 64 11.14 3.61 11.90
C ARG A 64 11.27 2.61 10.77
N LEU A 65 10.13 2.28 10.19
CA LEU A 65 9.99 1.35 9.07
C LEU A 65 9.14 2.04 8.01
N THR A 66 9.69 2.14 6.80
CA THR A 66 8.95 2.64 5.63
C THR A 66 8.82 1.50 4.63
N VAL A 67 7.58 1.17 4.29
CA VAL A 67 7.23 0.17 3.30
C VAL A 67 6.44 0.85 2.20
N ASP A 68 6.92 0.73 0.98
CA ASP A 68 6.18 1.09 -0.21
C ASP A 68 5.63 -0.17 -0.87
N ALA A 69 4.41 -0.07 -1.36
CA ALA A 69 3.83 -1.06 -2.25
C ALA A 69 3.36 -0.37 -3.52
N GLY A 70 3.55 -1.01 -4.66
CA GLY A 70 2.97 -0.63 -5.92
C GLY A 70 2.07 -1.74 -6.42
N TYR A 71 0.87 -1.39 -6.89
CA TYR A 71 0.03 -2.28 -7.66
C TYR A 71 -0.04 -1.81 -9.09
N THR A 72 0.18 -2.75 -10.00
CA THR A 72 -0.09 -2.54 -11.43
C THR A 72 -1.23 -3.47 -11.83
N LEU A 73 -2.21 -2.91 -12.51
CA LEU A 73 -3.28 -3.66 -13.14
C LEU A 73 -2.86 -4.07 -14.56
N ASP A 74 -2.89 -5.37 -14.82
CA ASP A 74 -2.77 -5.90 -16.17
C ASP A 74 -4.15 -5.93 -16.85
N ASN A 75 -4.27 -5.24 -17.98
CA ASN A 75 -5.55 -5.00 -18.66
C ASN A 75 -6.10 -6.20 -19.42
N GLU A 76 -5.29 -7.25 -19.65
CA GLU A 76 -5.75 -8.44 -20.36
C GLU A 76 -6.35 -9.49 -19.42
N HIS A 77 -5.89 -9.53 -18.16
CA HIS A 77 -6.32 -10.55 -17.20
C HIS A 77 -6.81 -10.02 -15.84
N PHE A 78 -7.06 -8.71 -15.71
CA PHE A 78 -7.38 -8.05 -14.42
C PHE A 78 -6.46 -8.54 -13.28
N LYS A 79 -5.16 -8.66 -13.57
CA LYS A 79 -4.18 -9.17 -12.62
C LYS A 79 -3.56 -7.99 -11.87
N LEU A 80 -3.64 -8.02 -10.55
CA LEU A 80 -2.93 -7.10 -9.67
C LEU A 80 -1.56 -7.70 -9.35
N THR A 81 -0.49 -7.01 -9.72
CA THR A 81 0.88 -7.39 -9.33
C THR A 81 1.33 -6.48 -8.21
N ALA A 82 1.64 -7.06 -7.05
CA ALA A 82 2.21 -6.33 -5.92
C ALA A 82 3.74 -6.32 -6.04
N LEU A 83 4.32 -5.13 -5.96
CA LEU A 83 5.75 -4.93 -5.73
C LEU A 83 5.91 -4.25 -4.39
N MET A 84 6.61 -4.89 -3.46
CA MET A 84 6.76 -4.39 -2.10
C MET A 84 8.22 -4.29 -1.75
N PHE A 85 8.63 -3.09 -1.33
CA PHE A 85 10.03 -2.81 -1.00
C PHE A 85 10.11 -2.09 0.35
N PRO A 86 10.85 -2.63 1.33
CA PRO A 86 11.25 -1.85 2.49
C PRO A 86 12.24 -0.79 1.99
N LEU A 87 11.81 0.46 1.94
CA LEU A 87 12.67 1.55 1.47
C LEU A 87 13.76 1.89 2.49
N TRP A 88 13.48 1.67 3.77
CA TRP A 88 14.36 2.09 4.87
C TRP A 88 14.02 1.41 6.20
N TYR A 89 15.06 1.00 6.93
CA TYR A 89 14.98 0.41 8.27
C TYR A 89 16.10 0.99 9.14
N ARG A 90 15.75 1.52 10.32
CA ARG A 90 16.72 1.91 11.36
C ARG A 90 16.32 1.27 12.67
N SER A 91 17.27 0.57 13.29
CA SER A 91 17.13 0.01 14.62
C SER A 91 18.06 0.73 15.59
N SER A 92 17.57 0.97 16.80
CA SER A 92 18.36 1.47 17.93
C SER A 92 19.24 0.39 18.55
N ALA A 93 19.13 -0.86 18.08
CA ALA A 93 19.88 -1.98 18.63
C ALA A 93 21.38 -1.69 18.51
N ARG A 94 21.98 -1.41 19.66
CA ARG A 94 23.42 -1.23 19.82
C ARG A 94 24.07 -2.48 19.28
N CYS A 95 24.85 -2.35 18.19
CA CYS A 95 25.67 -3.43 17.66
C CYS A 95 26.44 -4.05 18.85
N PRO A 96 26.26 -5.33 19.19
CA PRO A 96 27.17 -5.99 20.10
C PRO A 96 28.52 -6.04 19.38
N GLN A 97 29.40 -5.11 19.74
CA GLN A 97 30.76 -5.07 19.23
C GLN A 97 31.46 -6.28 19.84
N SER A 98 31.68 -7.31 19.02
CA SER A 98 32.63 -8.39 19.28
C SER A 98 33.74 -8.31 18.25
#